data_AF-A0A811G7X0-F1
#
_entry.id   AF-A0A811G7X0-F1
#
_cell.length_a   1.000
_cell.length_b   1.000
_cell.length_c   1.000
_cell.angle_alpha   90.00
_cell.angle_beta   90.00
_cell.angle_gamma   90.00
#
_symmetry.space_group_name_H-M   'P 1'
#
loop_
_entity.id
_entity.type
_entity.pdbx_description
1 polymer ?
#
loop_
_entity_poly.entity_id
_entity_poly.type
_entity_poly.pdbx_seq_one_letter_code
_entity_poly.pdbx_strand_id
1 'polypeptide(L)'
;MTNNIILEKTLLSSTEYMQQFRQRFHSPEHQHKFYIASALKTVDLDGSFTSFKRLDQMFEAFKKQVGSLEINEQSNPAQIDTLKLLASHVGSFLAIKSGQTEKWLNREDLAEKFPQLNTLPTSFVYDVAIELPHKVLFPLLIVQQQFKQAQPERTISQQLETELLQLLVVTAANQNKVAEEMHAIQHMYQNSIPFSCGINFENLVRISDLDYSLKSLDRLDELMRELRQNYIVSPQAFLSEQSNFYFILYLSGYLGRVIAQHAGCALRWLTPQQVSRIVNNEVPTELVTLRVAQIHDRIYFTTGHITDFLFSSVIQTSSLQYAKGIIQELLVTRPPIYAVKQTSNTAQKESPINQALHQAGFLLGFVFQKIHGVLPRYNAEDNITPTTFPAGQTFYAHLEGPDPGLKELEQNPANHPYNVLAYEMYACLPHLRTDAISLHIRNYGEHAINLHLVVPFFPIFHYQGFEIIQPYVSASDLVTQQQMPQILNQMHAFFAGIEDYESVLPDERKVWKHHYKPEKHPYPSGFSENA
;
A
#
# COMPACT_ATOMS: atom_id res chain seq x y z
N MET A 1 -16.47 -41.06 27.04
CA MET A 1 -17.69 -40.25 27.23
C MET A 1 -17.44 -38.92 26.56
N THR A 2 -18.09 -38.76 25.42
CA THR A 2 -18.00 -37.69 24.45
C THR A 2 -18.70 -36.45 25.02
N ASN A 3 -17.94 -35.47 25.51
CA ASN A 3 -18.49 -34.14 25.70
C ASN A 3 -18.50 -33.45 24.34
N ASN A 4 -19.59 -33.69 23.60
CA ASN A 4 -20.03 -32.75 22.59
C ASN A 4 -20.10 -31.39 23.28
N ILE A 5 -19.38 -30.40 22.74
CA ILE A 5 -19.69 -29.00 22.98
C ILE A 5 -21.11 -28.82 22.47
N ILE A 6 -22.07 -29.03 23.37
CA ILE A 6 -23.37 -28.40 23.25
C ILE A 6 -23.01 -26.93 23.33
N LEU A 7 -22.86 -26.29 22.17
CA LEU A 7 -23.36 -24.94 22.00
C LEU A 7 -24.67 -24.93 22.78
N GLU A 8 -24.70 -24.29 23.96
CA GLU A 8 -25.96 -23.75 24.43
C GLU A 8 -26.61 -23.18 23.18
N LYS A 9 -27.83 -23.62 22.85
CA LYS A 9 -28.61 -23.10 21.73
C LYS A 9 -28.89 -21.61 21.98
N THR A 10 -27.85 -20.78 21.95
CA THR A 10 -27.94 -19.38 21.63
C THR A 10 -28.44 -19.36 20.20
N LEU A 11 -29.62 -18.77 19.99
CA LEU A 11 -30.24 -18.49 18.68
C LEU A 11 -29.38 -17.58 17.78
N LEU A 12 -28.10 -17.41 18.10
CA LEU A 12 -27.16 -16.51 17.46
C LEU A 12 -26.44 -17.25 16.34
N SER A 13 -26.30 -16.57 15.20
CA SER A 13 -25.37 -16.99 14.14
C SER A 13 -23.93 -17.02 14.66
N SER A 14 -23.06 -17.78 13.99
CA SER A 14 -21.61 -17.81 14.28
C SER A 14 -20.99 -16.40 14.27
N THR A 15 -21.48 -15.52 13.39
CA THR A 15 -21.06 -14.11 13.34
C THR A 15 -21.44 -13.35 14.60
N GLU A 16 -22.72 -13.36 14.98
CA GLU A 16 -23.18 -12.67 16.20
C GLU A 16 -22.49 -13.23 17.45
N TYR A 17 -22.27 -14.55 17.49
CA TYR A 17 -21.54 -15.22 18.55
C TYR A 17 -20.12 -14.68 18.71
N MET A 18 -19.38 -14.45 17.62
CA MET A 18 -18.02 -13.90 17.70
C MET A 18 -18.03 -12.41 18.02
N GLN A 19 -18.97 -11.64 17.47
CA GLN A 19 -19.09 -10.20 17.72
C GLN A 19 -19.43 -9.87 19.19
N GLN A 20 -20.20 -10.72 19.86
CA GLN A 20 -20.59 -10.49 21.26
C GLN A 20 -19.39 -10.40 22.22
N PHE A 21 -18.27 -11.09 21.93
CA PHE A 21 -17.08 -11.04 22.80
C PHE A 21 -16.48 -9.64 22.83
N ARG A 22 -16.44 -8.95 21.68
CA ARG A 22 -15.98 -7.57 21.60
C ARG A 22 -16.91 -6.65 22.39
N GLN A 23 -18.22 -6.80 22.21
CA GLN A 23 -19.22 -6.02 22.96
C GLN A 23 -19.11 -6.23 24.48
N ARG A 24 -18.98 -7.48 24.93
CA ARG A 24 -18.81 -7.83 26.35
C ARG A 24 -17.54 -7.23 26.94
N PHE A 25 -16.41 -7.24 26.23
CA PHE A 25 -15.17 -6.66 26.75
C PHE A 25 -15.26 -5.13 26.97
N HIS A 26 -16.04 -4.43 26.15
CA HIS A 26 -16.28 -2.98 26.33
C HIS A 26 -17.17 -2.68 27.55
N SER A 27 -18.00 -3.63 27.99
CA SER A 27 -18.85 -3.49 29.18
C SER A 27 -18.03 -3.70 30.46
N PRO A 28 -17.91 -2.70 31.36
CA PRO A 28 -17.16 -2.82 32.60
C PRO A 28 -17.59 -4.02 33.47
N GLU A 29 -18.88 -4.35 33.45
CA GLU A 29 -19.49 -5.44 34.22
C GLU A 29 -18.98 -6.82 33.78
N HIS A 30 -18.54 -6.96 32.54
CA HIS A 30 -18.16 -8.25 31.96
C HIS A 30 -16.66 -8.45 31.85
N GLN A 31 -15.85 -7.42 32.13
CA GLN A 31 -14.39 -7.46 31.95
C GLN A 31 -13.68 -8.49 32.83
N HIS A 32 -14.21 -8.78 34.01
CA HIS A 32 -13.67 -9.81 34.91
C HIS A 32 -13.75 -11.23 34.32
N LYS A 33 -14.53 -11.43 33.25
CA LYS A 33 -14.65 -12.71 32.53
C LYS A 33 -13.49 -12.96 31.56
N PHE A 34 -12.61 -11.99 31.33
CA PHE A 34 -11.48 -12.14 30.41
C PHE A 34 -10.17 -12.24 31.19
N TYR A 35 -9.40 -13.29 30.90
CA TYR A 35 -8.03 -13.39 31.38
C TYR A 35 -7.21 -12.18 30.87
N ILE A 36 -6.29 -11.68 31.69
CA ILE A 36 -5.40 -10.53 31.39
C ILE A 36 -6.12 -9.26 30.88
N ALA A 37 -7.37 -9.04 31.31
CA ALA A 37 -8.21 -7.92 30.87
C ALA A 37 -7.54 -6.53 31.04
N SER A 38 -6.77 -6.32 32.11
CA SER A 38 -6.05 -5.05 32.34
C SER A 38 -5.02 -4.77 31.25
N ALA A 39 -4.24 -5.77 30.85
CA ALA A 39 -3.27 -5.65 29.77
C ALA A 39 -3.96 -5.43 28.42
N LEU A 40 -5.09 -6.11 28.16
CA LEU A 40 -5.86 -5.90 26.94
C LEU A 40 -6.43 -4.47 26.82
N LYS A 41 -6.78 -3.83 27.94
CA LYS A 41 -7.16 -2.40 27.93
C LYS A 41 -6.02 -1.49 27.53
N THR A 42 -4.78 -1.80 27.94
CA THR A 42 -3.61 -0.99 27.54
C THR A 42 -3.25 -1.17 26.07
N VAL A 43 -3.58 -2.31 25.48
CA VAL A 43 -3.43 -2.55 24.05
C VAL A 43 -4.39 -1.69 23.23
N ASP A 44 -5.59 -1.42 23.77
CA ASP A 44 -6.62 -0.59 23.14
C ASP A 44 -6.96 -1.11 21.72
N LEU A 45 -7.73 -2.20 21.70
CA LEU A 45 -8.14 -2.94 20.49
C LEU A 45 -9.19 -2.17 19.67
N ASP A 46 -8.78 -1.04 19.12
CA ASP A 46 -9.58 -0.10 18.32
C ASP A 46 -9.84 -0.57 16.86
N GLY A 47 -9.30 -1.74 16.48
CA GLY A 47 -9.41 -2.26 15.12
C GLY A 47 -8.43 -1.63 14.13
N SER A 48 -7.47 -0.82 14.58
CA SER A 48 -6.34 -0.36 13.76
C SER A 48 -5.23 -1.41 13.69
N PHE A 49 -4.40 -1.37 12.65
CA PHE A 49 -3.20 -2.21 12.59
C PHE A 49 -2.22 -1.93 13.73
N THR A 50 -2.18 -0.68 14.22
CA THR A 50 -1.38 -0.27 15.37
C THR A 50 -1.80 -0.99 16.65
N SER A 51 -3.09 -1.27 16.86
CA SER A 51 -3.54 -2.09 17.99
C SER A 51 -2.96 -3.50 17.97
N PHE A 52 -2.79 -4.11 16.79
CA PHE A 52 -2.14 -5.42 16.67
C PHE A 52 -0.63 -5.37 16.90
N LYS A 53 0.05 -4.28 16.53
CA LYS A 53 1.47 -4.07 16.92
C LYS A 53 1.62 -3.92 18.44
N ARG A 54 0.69 -3.21 19.10
CA ARG A 54 0.63 -3.13 20.58
C ARG A 54 0.34 -4.50 21.18
N LEU A 55 -0.52 -5.29 20.55
CA LEU A 55 -0.82 -6.67 20.97
C LEU A 55 0.42 -7.58 20.88
N ASP A 56 1.23 -7.44 19.84
CA ASP A 56 2.50 -8.17 19.71
C ASP A 56 3.46 -7.86 20.86
N GLN A 57 3.61 -6.58 21.21
CA GLN A 57 4.40 -6.14 22.36
C GLN A 57 3.87 -6.72 23.68
N MET A 58 2.54 -6.78 23.82
CA MET A 58 1.88 -7.38 24.97
C MET A 58 2.15 -8.88 25.07
N PHE A 59 2.13 -9.61 23.95
CA PHE A 59 2.52 -11.03 23.92
C PHE A 59 4.00 -11.25 24.25
N GLU A 60 4.89 -10.39 23.76
CA GLU A 60 6.30 -10.44 24.11
C GLU A 60 6.51 -10.23 25.62
N ALA A 61 5.85 -9.22 26.21
CA ALA A 61 5.88 -8.96 27.64
C ALA A 61 5.27 -10.11 28.45
N PHE A 62 4.13 -10.65 28.01
CA PHE A 62 3.47 -11.79 28.63
C PHE A 62 4.40 -13.00 28.71
N LYS A 63 5.08 -13.34 27.61
CA LYS A 63 6.02 -14.48 27.57
C LYS A 63 7.21 -14.29 28.50
N LYS A 64 7.73 -13.08 28.61
CA LYS A 64 8.82 -12.76 29.55
C LYS A 64 8.41 -12.94 31.01
N GLN A 65 7.15 -12.69 31.35
CA GLN A 65 6.65 -12.74 32.73
C GLN A 65 6.03 -14.08 33.12
N VAL A 66 5.26 -14.69 32.23
CA VAL A 66 4.40 -15.85 32.50
C VAL A 66 4.89 -17.11 31.78
N GLY A 67 5.64 -16.97 30.69
CA GLY A 67 6.06 -18.10 29.84
C GLY A 67 4.98 -18.51 28.82
N SER A 68 5.15 -19.72 28.27
CA SER A 68 4.17 -20.30 27.34
C SER A 68 2.92 -20.80 28.08
N LEU A 69 1.75 -20.54 27.50
CA LEU A 69 0.47 -20.97 28.02
C LEU A 69 -0.29 -21.77 26.95
N GLU A 70 -0.61 -23.03 27.25
CA GLU A 70 -1.44 -23.84 26.39
C GLU A 70 -2.92 -23.67 26.76
N ILE A 71 -3.64 -22.89 25.97
CA ILE A 71 -5.10 -22.72 26.12
C ILE A 71 -5.80 -23.77 25.27
N ASN A 72 -6.61 -24.63 25.87
CA ASN A 72 -7.38 -25.68 25.21
C ASN A 72 -8.85 -25.70 25.69
N GLU A 73 -9.65 -26.65 25.20
CA GLU A 73 -11.08 -26.79 25.55
C GLU A 73 -11.35 -27.00 27.05
N GLN A 74 -10.35 -27.48 27.79
CA GLN A 74 -10.45 -27.76 29.22
C GLN A 74 -9.88 -26.61 30.08
N SER A 75 -9.35 -25.56 29.45
CA SER A 75 -8.83 -24.38 30.14
C SER A 75 -9.95 -23.59 30.85
N ASN A 76 -9.54 -22.70 31.75
CA ASN A 76 -10.47 -21.82 32.46
C ASN A 76 -11.32 -21.02 31.45
N PRO A 77 -12.65 -20.89 31.64
CA PRO A 77 -13.52 -20.06 30.79
C PRO A 77 -12.94 -18.68 30.47
N ALA A 78 -12.28 -18.02 31.42
CA ALA A 78 -11.70 -16.70 31.18
C ALA A 78 -10.54 -16.69 30.16
N GLN A 79 -9.77 -17.78 30.07
CA GLN A 79 -8.72 -17.94 29.07
C GLN A 79 -9.32 -18.21 27.68
N ILE A 80 -10.37 -19.03 27.62
CA ILE A 80 -11.10 -19.33 26.39
C ILE A 80 -11.79 -18.06 25.86
N ASP A 81 -12.43 -17.28 26.73
CA ASP A 81 -13.09 -16.02 26.37
C ASP A 81 -12.09 -14.97 25.88
N THR A 82 -10.91 -14.86 26.49
CA THR A 82 -9.82 -14.01 25.98
C THR A 82 -9.34 -14.45 24.60
N LEU A 83 -9.19 -15.76 24.38
CA LEU A 83 -8.80 -16.30 23.07
C LEU A 83 -9.85 -15.97 22.00
N LYS A 84 -11.14 -16.13 22.31
CA LYS A 84 -12.25 -15.78 21.42
C LYS A 84 -12.36 -14.28 21.17
N LEU A 85 -12.14 -13.44 22.17
CA LEU A 85 -12.09 -11.98 22.02
C LEU A 85 -11.01 -11.56 21.02
N LEU A 86 -9.78 -12.02 21.21
CA LEU A 86 -8.66 -11.68 20.32
C LEU A 86 -8.88 -12.23 18.90
N ALA A 87 -9.35 -13.47 18.78
CA ALA A 87 -9.72 -14.07 17.50
C ALA A 87 -10.81 -13.26 16.80
N SER A 88 -11.81 -12.79 17.56
CA SER A 88 -12.88 -11.93 17.06
C SER A 88 -12.35 -10.61 16.49
N HIS A 89 -11.40 -9.95 17.17
CA HIS A 89 -10.74 -8.74 16.64
C HIS A 89 -9.92 -9.03 15.37
N VAL A 90 -9.16 -10.14 15.34
CA VAL A 90 -8.41 -10.59 14.16
C VAL A 90 -9.34 -10.80 12.96
N GLY A 91 -10.41 -11.58 13.13
CA GLY A 91 -11.34 -11.88 12.03
C GLY A 91 -12.07 -10.63 11.54
N SER A 92 -12.52 -9.76 12.45
CA SER A 92 -13.16 -8.49 12.09
C SER A 92 -12.23 -7.57 11.30
N PHE A 93 -10.97 -7.44 11.74
CA PHE A 93 -9.97 -6.65 11.04
C PHE A 93 -9.73 -7.15 9.62
N LEU A 94 -9.53 -8.46 9.44
CA LEU A 94 -9.30 -9.05 8.12
C LEU A 94 -10.51 -8.90 7.20
N ALA A 95 -11.73 -9.10 7.71
CA ALA A 95 -12.95 -8.90 6.92
C ALA A 95 -13.07 -7.45 6.43
N ILE A 96 -12.93 -6.47 7.34
CA ILE A 96 -13.02 -5.04 7.00
C ILE A 96 -11.93 -4.65 5.99
N LYS A 97 -10.68 -5.04 6.24
CA LYS A 97 -9.54 -4.65 5.37
C LYS A 97 -9.48 -5.43 4.05
N SER A 98 -10.22 -6.52 3.93
CA SER A 98 -10.45 -7.22 2.65
C SER A 98 -11.66 -6.69 1.87
N GLY A 99 -12.35 -5.65 2.38
CA GLY A 99 -13.54 -5.09 1.76
C GLY A 99 -14.76 -6.01 1.82
N GLN A 100 -14.80 -6.94 2.78
CA GLN A 100 -15.90 -7.88 2.98
C GLN A 100 -16.70 -7.55 4.24
N THR A 101 -17.95 -8.00 4.25
CA THR A 101 -18.73 -8.04 5.50
C THR A 101 -18.21 -9.17 6.39
N GLU A 102 -18.15 -8.93 7.70
CA GLU A 102 -17.69 -9.93 8.66
C GLU A 102 -18.64 -11.13 8.67
N LYS A 103 -18.14 -12.28 8.21
CA LYS A 103 -18.91 -13.53 8.16
C LYS A 103 -18.12 -14.69 8.73
N TRP A 104 -18.63 -15.23 9.83
CA TRP A 104 -18.07 -16.39 10.50
C TRP A 104 -18.84 -17.65 10.14
N LEU A 105 -18.10 -18.74 9.95
CA LEU A 105 -18.62 -20.06 9.63
C LEU A 105 -18.29 -20.99 10.79
N ASN A 106 -19.27 -21.78 11.25
CA ASN A 106 -18.99 -22.87 12.18
C ASN A 106 -18.52 -24.11 11.39
N ARG A 107 -18.16 -25.18 12.12
CA ARG A 107 -17.69 -26.43 11.49
C ARG A 107 -18.72 -27.08 10.55
N GLU A 108 -20.01 -26.97 10.82
CA GLU A 108 -21.07 -27.50 9.95
C GLU A 108 -21.15 -26.69 8.64
N ASP A 109 -21.19 -25.36 8.75
CA ASP A 109 -21.18 -24.45 7.60
C ASP A 109 -19.90 -24.63 6.76
N LEU A 110 -18.76 -24.85 7.41
CA LEU A 110 -17.48 -25.13 6.76
C LEU A 110 -17.50 -26.44 5.99
N ALA A 111 -18.07 -27.49 6.58
CA ALA A 111 -18.16 -28.81 5.95
C ALA A 111 -19.06 -28.79 4.70
N GLU A 112 -20.13 -28.00 4.73
CA GLU A 112 -21.03 -27.80 3.59
C GLU A 112 -20.36 -26.98 2.48
N LYS A 113 -19.76 -25.85 2.83
CA LYS A 113 -19.26 -24.87 1.85
C LYS A 113 -17.86 -25.20 1.32
N PHE A 114 -17.03 -25.86 2.11
CA PHE A 114 -15.66 -26.23 1.77
C PHE A 114 -15.40 -27.72 2.08
N PRO A 115 -15.95 -28.66 1.30
CA PRO A 115 -15.85 -30.10 1.60
C PRO A 115 -14.43 -30.63 1.74
N GLN A 116 -13.45 -29.97 1.11
CA GLN A 116 -12.02 -30.26 1.25
C GLN A 116 -11.49 -30.07 2.68
N LEU A 117 -12.22 -29.34 3.53
CA LEU A 117 -11.89 -29.10 4.93
C LEU A 117 -12.55 -30.10 5.89
N ASN A 118 -13.26 -31.12 5.39
CA ASN A 118 -13.86 -32.17 6.22
C ASN A 118 -12.85 -33.03 6.99
N THR A 119 -11.57 -32.95 6.62
CA THR A 119 -10.46 -33.65 7.28
C THR A 119 -9.80 -32.84 8.40
N LEU A 120 -10.34 -31.67 8.75
CA LEU A 120 -9.78 -30.83 9.80
C LEU A 120 -9.74 -31.57 11.16
N PRO A 121 -8.70 -31.34 11.99
CA PRO A 121 -8.62 -31.94 13.31
C PRO A 121 -9.83 -31.58 14.17
N THR A 122 -10.31 -32.55 14.97
CA THR A 122 -11.35 -32.33 15.97
C THR A 122 -10.77 -31.57 17.17
N SER A 123 -10.61 -30.25 17.00
CA SER A 123 -10.08 -29.33 18.00
C SER A 123 -10.80 -27.98 17.90
N PHE A 124 -11.06 -27.35 19.04
CA PHE A 124 -11.82 -26.10 19.11
C PHE A 124 -11.22 -24.92 18.34
N VAL A 125 -9.90 -24.91 18.11
CA VAL A 125 -9.27 -23.84 17.31
C VAL A 125 -9.70 -23.86 15.84
N TYR A 126 -10.36 -24.93 15.41
CA TYR A 126 -10.96 -25.08 14.07
C TYR A 126 -12.49 -25.05 14.10
N ASP A 127 -13.14 -24.75 15.24
CA ASP A 127 -14.61 -24.77 15.33
C ASP A 127 -15.27 -23.59 14.61
N VAL A 128 -14.55 -22.47 14.50
CA VAL A 128 -15.00 -21.27 13.79
C VAL A 128 -13.92 -20.73 12.89
N ALA A 129 -14.33 -20.27 11.71
CA ALA A 129 -13.47 -19.62 10.74
C ALA A 129 -14.10 -18.32 10.25
N ILE A 130 -13.25 -17.39 9.84
CA ILE A 130 -13.68 -16.19 9.13
C ILE A 130 -13.63 -16.46 7.62
N GLU A 131 -14.71 -16.13 6.92
CA GLU A 131 -14.76 -16.16 5.46
C GLU A 131 -14.02 -14.95 4.87
N LEU A 132 -13.04 -15.20 4.00
CA LEU A 132 -12.31 -14.20 3.23
C LEU A 132 -12.49 -14.49 1.73
N PRO A 133 -12.12 -13.56 0.83
CA PRO A 133 -12.21 -13.86 -0.60
C PRO A 133 -11.30 -15.05 -0.95
N HIS A 134 -11.89 -16.07 -1.58
CA HIS A 134 -11.23 -17.29 -2.05
C HIS A 134 -10.62 -18.20 -0.96
N LYS A 135 -10.78 -17.91 0.33
CA LYS A 135 -10.28 -18.76 1.43
C LYS A 135 -11.04 -18.57 2.74
N VAL A 136 -10.80 -19.47 3.68
CA VAL A 136 -11.19 -19.29 5.09
C VAL A 136 -9.95 -19.28 5.96
N LEU A 137 -10.01 -18.55 7.06
CA LEU A 137 -8.94 -18.49 8.04
C LEU A 137 -9.46 -18.88 9.43
N PHE A 138 -8.58 -19.42 10.28
CA PHE A 138 -8.91 -19.83 11.65
C PHE A 138 -8.24 -18.91 12.69
N PRO A 139 -8.84 -17.74 13.02
CA PRO A 139 -8.26 -16.79 13.98
C PRO A 139 -7.96 -17.37 15.37
N LEU A 140 -8.73 -18.36 15.83
CA LEU A 140 -8.45 -19.02 17.12
C LEU A 140 -7.09 -19.72 17.12
N LEU A 141 -6.74 -20.39 16.02
CA LEU A 141 -5.44 -21.05 15.86
C LEU A 141 -4.30 -20.02 15.89
N ILE A 142 -4.45 -18.92 15.15
CA ILE A 142 -3.47 -17.82 15.10
C ILE A 142 -3.16 -17.31 16.51
N VAL A 143 -4.19 -16.96 17.27
CA VAL A 143 -4.00 -16.39 18.60
C VAL A 143 -3.50 -17.44 19.60
N GLN A 144 -3.98 -18.69 19.51
CA GLN A 144 -3.54 -19.76 20.41
C GLN A 144 -2.04 -20.02 20.25
N GLN A 145 -1.52 -20.02 19.02
CA GLN A 145 -0.10 -20.20 18.75
C GLN A 145 0.75 -19.13 19.45
N GLN A 146 0.25 -17.89 19.55
CA GLN A 146 0.95 -16.82 20.26
C GLN A 146 1.07 -17.07 21.76
N PHE A 147 0.07 -17.67 22.40
CA PHE A 147 0.19 -18.07 23.81
C PHE A 147 1.08 -19.30 23.99
N LYS A 148 0.97 -20.29 23.10
CA LYS A 148 1.62 -21.60 23.24
C LYS A 148 3.11 -21.60 22.92
N GLN A 149 3.54 -20.85 21.91
CA GLN A 149 4.92 -20.90 21.42
C GLN A 149 5.82 -19.89 22.15
N ALA A 150 6.94 -20.38 22.69
CA ALA A 150 7.96 -19.56 23.34
C ALA A 150 8.52 -18.48 22.39
N GLN A 151 8.78 -18.84 21.14
CA GLN A 151 9.13 -17.93 20.06
C GLN A 151 8.32 -18.32 18.81
N PRO A 152 7.23 -17.61 18.51
CA PRO A 152 6.43 -17.87 17.33
C PRO A 152 7.17 -17.41 16.08
N GLU A 153 7.00 -18.12 14.97
CA GLU A 153 7.65 -17.76 13.70
C GLU A 153 7.25 -16.36 13.21
N ARG A 154 6.00 -15.95 13.50
CA ARG A 154 5.47 -14.62 13.19
C ARG A 154 4.58 -14.13 14.31
N THR A 155 4.57 -12.82 14.50
CA THR A 155 3.64 -12.13 15.39
C THR A 155 2.24 -12.02 14.76
N ILE A 156 1.23 -11.56 15.51
CA ILE A 156 -0.12 -11.39 14.96
C ILE A 156 -0.11 -10.36 13.86
N SER A 157 0.49 -9.18 14.07
CA SER A 157 0.48 -8.13 13.05
C SER A 157 1.15 -8.59 11.74
N GLN A 158 2.26 -9.33 11.83
CA GLN A 158 2.94 -9.91 10.66
C GLN A 158 2.07 -10.94 9.92
N GLN A 159 1.33 -11.78 10.66
CA GLN A 159 0.39 -12.71 10.05
C GLN A 159 -0.75 -11.98 9.34
N LEU A 160 -1.36 -10.95 9.96
CA LEU A 160 -2.42 -10.17 9.34
C LEU A 160 -1.95 -9.47 8.06
N GLU A 161 -0.77 -8.86 8.09
CA GLU A 161 -0.15 -8.23 6.92
C GLU A 161 0.11 -9.26 5.80
N THR A 162 0.62 -10.44 6.15
CA THR A 162 0.80 -11.55 5.19
C THR A 162 -0.51 -11.92 4.51
N GLU A 163 -1.57 -12.13 5.29
CA GLU A 163 -2.88 -12.54 4.78
C GLU A 163 -3.49 -11.49 3.83
N LEU A 164 -3.36 -10.20 4.18
CA LEU A 164 -3.89 -9.09 3.39
C LEU A 164 -3.09 -8.84 2.11
N LEU A 165 -1.76 -8.93 2.15
CA LEU A 165 -0.92 -8.80 0.97
C LEU A 165 -1.12 -9.96 -0.02
N GLN A 166 -1.25 -11.19 0.48
CA GLN A 166 -1.55 -12.34 -0.37
C GLN A 166 -2.91 -12.17 -1.07
N LEU A 167 -3.92 -11.71 -0.33
CA LEU A 167 -5.22 -11.43 -0.89
C LEU A 167 -5.13 -10.34 -1.98
N LEU A 168 -4.40 -9.26 -1.71
CA LEU A 168 -4.17 -8.19 -2.68
C LEU A 168 -3.55 -8.72 -3.98
N VAL A 169 -2.51 -9.56 -3.90
CA VAL A 169 -1.86 -10.15 -5.08
C VAL A 169 -2.87 -10.97 -5.91
N VAL A 170 -3.64 -11.84 -5.26
CA VAL A 170 -4.64 -12.70 -5.95
C VAL A 170 -5.75 -11.85 -6.58
N THR A 171 -6.33 -10.92 -5.83
CA THR A 171 -7.41 -10.06 -6.32
C THR A 171 -6.93 -9.13 -7.44
N ALA A 172 -5.75 -8.54 -7.30
CA ALA A 172 -5.18 -7.66 -8.31
C ALA A 172 -4.90 -8.41 -9.63
N ALA A 173 -4.36 -9.62 -9.56
CA ALA A 173 -4.16 -10.48 -10.73
C ALA A 173 -5.50 -10.79 -11.43
N ASN A 174 -6.53 -11.17 -10.67
CA ASN A 174 -7.86 -11.48 -11.22
C ASN A 174 -8.55 -10.27 -11.85
N GLN A 175 -8.29 -9.07 -11.33
CA GLN A 175 -8.87 -7.81 -11.82
C GLN A 175 -8.00 -7.08 -12.84
N ASN A 176 -6.89 -7.69 -13.30
CA ASN A 176 -5.89 -7.06 -14.18
C ASN A 176 -5.29 -5.75 -13.63
N LYS A 177 -5.25 -5.59 -12.30
CA LYS A 177 -4.60 -4.46 -11.60
C LYS A 177 -3.11 -4.72 -11.40
N VAL A 178 -2.39 -4.94 -12.51
CA VAL A 178 -0.99 -5.40 -12.49
C VAL A 178 -0.01 -4.48 -11.75
N ALA A 179 -0.30 -3.18 -11.66
CA ALA A 179 0.52 -2.26 -10.87
C ALA A 179 0.42 -2.54 -9.37
N GLU A 180 -0.76 -2.89 -8.85
CA GLU A 180 -0.94 -3.26 -7.45
C GLU A 180 -0.24 -4.59 -7.15
N GLU A 181 -0.44 -5.57 -8.03
CA GLU A 181 0.18 -6.90 -7.92
C GLU A 181 1.72 -6.80 -7.87
N MET A 182 2.33 -6.08 -8.81
CA MET A 182 3.80 -5.99 -8.90
C MET A 182 4.41 -5.30 -7.69
N HIS A 183 3.79 -4.22 -7.18
CA HIS A 183 4.27 -3.56 -5.96
C HIS A 183 4.08 -4.44 -4.72
N ALA A 184 2.98 -5.19 -4.63
CA ALA A 184 2.75 -6.13 -3.54
C ALA A 184 3.77 -7.28 -3.56
N ILE A 185 4.06 -7.88 -4.72
CA ILE A 185 5.09 -8.92 -4.88
C ILE A 185 6.47 -8.39 -4.44
N GLN A 186 6.83 -7.18 -4.86
CA GLN A 186 8.09 -6.56 -4.44
C GLN A 186 8.15 -6.36 -2.92
N HIS A 187 7.09 -5.81 -2.32
CA HIS A 187 7.01 -5.62 -0.88
C HIS A 187 7.12 -6.94 -0.13
N MET A 188 6.46 -7.99 -0.62
CA MET A 188 6.50 -9.31 0.00
C MET A 188 7.91 -9.91 -0.02
N TYR A 189 8.59 -9.91 -1.17
CA TYR A 189 9.98 -10.41 -1.26
C TYR A 189 10.97 -9.58 -0.42
N GLN A 190 10.85 -8.25 -0.42
CA GLN A 190 11.73 -7.37 0.35
C GLN A 190 11.67 -7.64 1.86
N ASN A 191 10.49 -7.98 2.36
CA ASN A 191 10.24 -8.17 3.78
C ASN A 191 10.17 -9.65 4.19
N SER A 192 10.60 -10.58 3.32
CA SER A 192 10.53 -12.03 3.58
C SER A 192 9.12 -12.51 3.96
N ILE A 193 8.10 -11.92 3.34
CA ILE A 193 6.69 -12.30 3.52
C ILE A 193 6.36 -13.40 2.51
N PRO A 194 5.90 -14.58 2.93
CA PRO A 194 5.68 -15.69 2.00
C PRO A 194 4.40 -15.52 1.20
N PHE A 195 4.40 -16.09 0.00
CA PHE A 195 3.19 -16.33 -0.79
C PHE A 195 2.48 -17.59 -0.32
N SER A 196 1.21 -17.75 -0.73
CA SER A 196 0.45 -18.97 -0.49
C SER A 196 1.09 -20.20 -1.15
N CYS A 197 1.76 -20.01 -2.29
CA CYS A 197 2.54 -21.03 -2.99
C CYS A 197 4.00 -21.16 -2.48
N GLY A 198 4.35 -20.46 -1.40
CA GLY A 198 5.73 -20.38 -0.90
C GLY A 198 6.57 -19.31 -1.60
N ILE A 199 7.74 -19.01 -1.01
CA ILE A 199 8.73 -18.07 -1.55
C ILE A 199 9.95 -18.87 -2.01
N ASN A 200 10.14 -18.99 -3.32
CA ASN A 200 11.29 -19.71 -3.86
C ASN A 200 12.55 -18.85 -3.80
N PHE A 201 13.69 -19.53 -3.59
CA PHE A 201 15.03 -18.94 -3.58
C PHE A 201 15.25 -17.83 -2.54
N GLU A 202 14.42 -17.73 -1.51
CA GLU A 202 14.54 -16.69 -0.47
C GLU A 202 15.95 -16.62 0.14
N ASN A 203 16.54 -17.78 0.46
CA ASN A 203 17.91 -17.84 0.98
C ASN A 203 18.94 -17.29 0.00
N LEU A 204 18.80 -17.57 -1.31
CA LEU A 204 19.70 -17.05 -2.33
C LEU A 204 19.54 -15.53 -2.45
N VAL A 205 18.30 -15.04 -2.52
CA VAL A 205 18.00 -13.59 -2.56
C VAL A 205 18.60 -12.88 -1.36
N ARG A 206 18.46 -13.45 -0.15
CA ARG A 206 19.01 -12.88 1.07
C ARG A 206 20.55 -12.82 1.04
N ILE A 207 21.20 -13.85 0.52
CA ILE A 207 22.68 -13.89 0.40
C ILE A 207 23.18 -12.93 -0.68
N SER A 208 22.41 -12.72 -1.75
CA SER A 208 22.74 -11.78 -2.84
C SER A 208 22.71 -10.31 -2.40
N ASP A 209 22.15 -9.98 -1.23
CA ASP A 209 22.15 -8.63 -0.65
C ASP A 209 21.68 -7.54 -1.64
N LEU A 210 20.51 -7.78 -2.23
CA LEU A 210 19.92 -6.91 -3.24
C LEU A 210 19.35 -5.62 -2.61
N ASP A 211 20.14 -4.54 -2.60
CA ASP A 211 19.90 -3.27 -1.88
C ASP A 211 19.33 -2.10 -2.72
N TYR A 212 18.87 -2.35 -3.94
CA TYR A 212 18.40 -1.35 -4.92
C TYR A 212 19.45 -0.32 -5.40
N SER A 213 20.73 -0.49 -5.08
CA SER A 213 21.81 0.29 -5.69
C SER A 213 22.09 -0.16 -7.12
N LEU A 214 22.72 0.67 -7.96
CA LEU A 214 23.18 0.22 -9.28
C LEU A 214 24.16 -0.96 -9.18
N LYS A 215 25.02 -0.99 -8.14
CA LYS A 215 25.97 -2.09 -7.92
C LYS A 215 25.26 -3.41 -7.59
N SER A 216 24.06 -3.37 -7.03
CA SER A 216 23.27 -4.58 -6.80
C SER A 216 22.87 -5.31 -8.09
N LEU A 217 22.90 -4.64 -9.24
CA LEU A 217 22.58 -5.29 -10.51
C LEU A 217 23.64 -6.30 -10.95
N ASP A 218 24.89 -6.14 -10.51
CA ASP A 218 25.92 -7.16 -10.73
C ASP A 218 25.63 -8.41 -9.87
N ARG A 219 25.20 -8.21 -8.61
CA ARG A 219 24.77 -9.29 -7.70
C ARG A 219 23.49 -9.98 -8.17
N LEU A 220 22.58 -9.23 -8.79
CA LEU A 220 21.39 -9.76 -9.47
C LEU A 220 21.80 -10.68 -10.64
N ASP A 221 22.78 -10.27 -11.44
CA ASP A 221 23.31 -11.09 -12.54
C ASP A 221 23.98 -12.37 -12.02
N GLU A 222 24.73 -12.29 -10.91
CA GLU A 222 25.31 -13.46 -10.23
C GLU A 222 24.23 -14.44 -9.76
N LEU A 223 23.18 -13.94 -9.09
CA LEU A 223 22.02 -14.73 -8.67
C LEU A 223 21.37 -15.45 -9.86
N MET A 224 21.12 -14.74 -10.96
CA MET A 224 20.50 -15.35 -12.14
C MET A 224 21.42 -16.37 -12.83
N ARG A 225 22.74 -16.18 -12.81
CA ARG A 225 23.71 -17.17 -13.30
C ARG A 225 23.71 -18.43 -12.44
N GLU A 226 23.67 -18.29 -11.13
CA GLU A 226 23.57 -19.40 -10.17
C GLU A 226 22.31 -20.23 -10.43
N LEU A 227 21.16 -19.58 -10.58
CA LEU A 227 19.89 -20.23 -10.91
C LEU A 227 19.96 -21.01 -12.23
N ARG A 228 20.49 -20.36 -13.26
CA ARG A 228 20.65 -20.95 -14.58
C ARG A 228 21.54 -22.20 -14.57
N GLN A 229 22.61 -22.20 -13.77
CA GLN A 229 23.56 -23.31 -13.73
C GLN A 229 23.09 -24.48 -12.88
N ASN A 230 22.46 -24.20 -11.73
CA ASN A 230 22.25 -25.20 -10.69
C ASN A 230 20.77 -25.57 -10.47
N TYR A 231 19.83 -24.75 -10.93
CA TYR A 231 18.40 -24.90 -10.59
C TYR A 231 17.48 -25.02 -11.82
N ILE A 232 17.85 -24.43 -12.95
CA ILE A 232 17.01 -24.42 -14.16
C ILE A 232 17.45 -25.54 -15.11
N VAL A 233 16.68 -26.63 -15.13
CA VAL A 233 16.88 -27.73 -16.10
C VAL A 233 16.28 -27.38 -17.47
N SER A 234 15.08 -26.82 -17.48
CA SER A 234 14.44 -26.30 -18.69
C SER A 234 13.45 -25.18 -18.33
N PRO A 235 13.18 -24.24 -19.27
CA PRO A 235 12.21 -23.16 -19.01
C PRO A 235 10.81 -23.69 -18.69
N GLN A 236 10.35 -24.73 -19.39
CA GLN A 236 9.03 -25.31 -19.18
C GLN A 236 8.88 -25.96 -17.80
N ALA A 237 9.88 -26.72 -17.36
CA ALA A 237 9.86 -27.33 -16.03
C ALA A 237 9.89 -26.26 -14.94
N PHE A 238 10.75 -25.25 -15.08
CA PHE A 238 10.85 -24.16 -14.11
C PHE A 238 9.54 -23.37 -13.97
N LEU A 239 8.90 -23.02 -15.08
CA LEU A 239 7.66 -22.23 -15.12
C LEU A 239 6.41 -23.03 -14.75
N SER A 240 6.51 -24.35 -14.56
CA SER A 240 5.39 -25.16 -14.09
C SER A 240 5.06 -24.92 -12.60
N GLU A 241 5.99 -24.33 -11.85
CA GLU A 241 5.79 -23.93 -10.45
C GLU A 241 5.38 -22.45 -10.35
N GLN A 242 4.24 -22.18 -9.68
CA GLN A 242 3.73 -20.81 -9.51
C GLN A 242 4.67 -19.91 -8.71
N SER A 243 5.39 -20.45 -7.72
CA SER A 243 6.38 -19.72 -6.94
C SER A 243 7.55 -19.21 -7.79
N ASN A 244 7.98 -19.99 -8.80
CA ASN A 244 9.00 -19.57 -9.77
C ASN A 244 8.51 -18.43 -10.66
N PHE A 245 7.22 -18.44 -11.03
CA PHE A 245 6.61 -17.33 -11.75
C PHE A 245 6.67 -16.02 -10.93
N TYR A 246 6.24 -16.05 -9.66
CA TYR A 246 6.34 -14.85 -8.80
C TYR A 246 7.78 -14.42 -8.55
N PHE A 247 8.72 -15.36 -8.51
CA PHE A 247 10.15 -15.04 -8.42
C PHE A 247 10.64 -14.24 -9.65
N ILE A 248 10.27 -14.64 -10.87
CA ILE A 248 10.59 -13.88 -12.09
C ILE A 248 9.98 -12.47 -12.03
N LEU A 249 8.72 -12.35 -11.58
CA LEU A 249 8.08 -11.05 -11.42
C LEU A 249 8.79 -10.18 -10.38
N TYR A 250 9.26 -10.77 -9.28
CA TYR A 250 10.10 -10.06 -8.31
C TYR A 250 11.38 -9.54 -8.93
N LEU A 251 12.13 -10.35 -9.70
CA LEU A 251 13.37 -9.90 -10.35
C LEU A 251 13.10 -8.79 -11.38
N SER A 252 12.03 -8.93 -12.17
CA SER A 252 11.59 -7.89 -13.12
C SER A 252 11.23 -6.60 -12.41
N GLY A 253 10.45 -6.73 -11.32
CA GLY A 253 10.13 -5.65 -10.42
C GLY A 253 11.39 -4.96 -9.91
N TYR A 254 12.32 -5.73 -9.36
CA TYR A 254 13.57 -5.25 -8.80
C TYR A 254 14.34 -4.38 -9.80
N LEU A 255 14.54 -4.90 -11.02
CA LEU A 255 15.21 -4.17 -12.10
C LEU A 255 14.46 -2.88 -12.47
N GLY A 256 13.15 -2.94 -12.68
CA GLY A 256 12.33 -1.77 -12.98
C GLY A 256 12.39 -0.70 -11.89
N ARG A 257 12.39 -1.11 -10.62
CA ARG A 257 12.56 -0.22 -9.46
C ARG A 257 13.93 0.44 -9.46
N VAL A 258 15.02 -0.31 -9.66
CA VAL A 258 16.37 0.28 -9.73
C VAL A 258 16.44 1.32 -10.84
N ILE A 259 15.92 1.01 -12.04
CA ILE A 259 15.90 1.95 -13.16
C ILE A 259 15.12 3.22 -12.79
N ALA A 260 13.88 3.08 -12.34
CA ALA A 260 13.02 4.23 -12.02
C ALA A 260 13.57 5.08 -10.85
N GLN A 261 14.13 4.43 -9.84
CA GLN A 261 14.75 5.09 -8.68
C GLN A 261 15.97 5.92 -9.09
N HIS A 262 16.91 5.34 -9.83
CA HIS A 262 18.13 6.06 -10.26
C HIS A 262 17.85 7.06 -11.38
N ALA A 263 16.78 6.85 -12.15
CA ALA A 263 16.25 7.84 -13.08
C ALA A 263 15.36 8.89 -12.39
N GLY A 264 15.02 8.79 -11.10
CA GLY A 264 14.14 9.76 -10.43
C GLY A 264 12.76 9.91 -11.09
N CYS A 265 12.17 8.79 -11.52
CA CYS A 265 10.90 8.71 -12.26
C CYS A 265 9.85 7.88 -11.51
N ALA A 266 8.58 8.05 -11.87
CA ALA A 266 7.52 7.11 -11.49
C ALA A 266 7.69 5.76 -12.23
N LEU A 267 7.23 4.68 -11.59
CA LEU A 267 7.21 3.31 -12.13
C LEU A 267 5.79 2.75 -12.11
N ARG A 268 5.18 2.66 -13.29
CA ARG A 268 3.89 1.99 -13.47
C ARG A 268 4.08 0.64 -14.14
N TRP A 269 3.19 -0.30 -13.88
CA TRP A 269 3.14 -1.58 -14.59
C TRP A 269 1.92 -1.65 -15.48
N LEU A 270 2.11 -2.16 -16.68
CA LEU A 270 1.10 -2.27 -17.72
C LEU A 270 0.90 -3.72 -18.16
N THR A 271 -0.34 -4.03 -18.54
CA THR A 271 -0.68 -5.29 -19.23
C THR A 271 -0.31 -5.20 -20.71
N PRO A 272 -0.15 -6.34 -21.42
CA PRO A 272 0.02 -6.34 -22.88
C PRO A 272 -1.05 -5.52 -23.59
N GLN A 273 -2.32 -5.63 -23.17
CA GLN A 273 -3.43 -4.91 -23.79
C GLN A 273 -3.32 -3.38 -23.59
N GLN A 274 -2.83 -2.93 -22.43
CA GLN A 274 -2.58 -1.51 -22.18
C GLN A 274 -1.42 -1.01 -23.04
N VAL A 275 -0.34 -1.80 -23.16
CA VAL A 275 0.80 -1.46 -24.02
C VAL A 275 0.35 -1.37 -25.48
N SER A 276 -0.43 -2.33 -25.98
CA SER A 276 -0.93 -2.33 -27.37
C SER A 276 -1.69 -1.04 -27.73
N ARG A 277 -2.46 -0.49 -26.78
CA ARG A 277 -3.17 0.78 -26.95
C ARG A 277 -2.23 1.98 -27.00
N ILE A 278 -1.14 1.96 -26.24
CA ILE A 278 -0.16 3.06 -26.21
C ILE A 278 0.68 3.08 -27.49
N VAL A 279 1.14 1.91 -27.93
CA VAL A 279 2.01 1.79 -29.12
C VAL A 279 1.25 1.66 -30.44
N ASN A 280 -0.10 1.59 -30.38
CA ASN A 280 -0.98 1.36 -31.53
C ASN A 280 -0.58 0.13 -32.38
N ASN A 281 -0.12 -0.94 -31.71
CA ASN A 281 0.27 -2.20 -32.35
C ASN A 281 -0.04 -3.37 -31.41
N GLU A 282 -0.31 -4.55 -31.95
CA GLU A 282 -0.63 -5.72 -31.13
C GLU A 282 0.61 -6.27 -30.41
N VAL A 283 0.55 -6.31 -29.08
CA VAL A 283 1.54 -6.96 -28.22
C VAL A 283 0.97 -8.29 -27.72
N PRO A 284 1.65 -9.43 -27.98
CA PRO A 284 1.16 -10.74 -27.58
C PRO A 284 1.15 -10.89 -26.06
N THR A 285 0.30 -11.78 -25.54
CA THR A 285 0.26 -12.11 -24.10
C THR A 285 1.19 -13.28 -23.83
N GLU A 286 2.46 -12.97 -23.57
CA GLU A 286 3.55 -13.92 -23.32
C GLU A 286 4.31 -13.52 -22.06
N LEU A 287 5.07 -14.45 -21.45
CA LEU A 287 5.79 -14.18 -20.22
C LEU A 287 6.61 -12.88 -20.28
N VAL A 288 7.27 -12.63 -21.40
CA VAL A 288 8.14 -11.48 -21.64
C VAL A 288 7.39 -10.13 -21.67
N THR A 289 6.08 -10.15 -21.97
CA THR A 289 5.19 -8.99 -22.07
C THR A 289 4.13 -8.94 -20.98
N LEU A 290 3.99 -9.98 -20.15
CA LEU A 290 2.93 -10.07 -19.13
C LEU A 290 2.91 -8.88 -18.18
N ARG A 291 4.09 -8.37 -17.81
CA ARG A 291 4.26 -7.20 -16.95
C ARG A 291 5.30 -6.29 -17.60
N VAL A 292 4.85 -5.15 -18.09
CA VAL A 292 5.71 -4.18 -18.77
C VAL A 292 5.86 -2.94 -17.90
N ALA A 293 7.09 -2.51 -17.68
CA ALA A 293 7.39 -1.32 -16.90
C ALA A 293 7.16 -0.09 -17.77
N GLN A 294 6.33 0.84 -17.32
CA GLN A 294 6.26 2.20 -17.82
C GLN A 294 7.03 3.10 -16.86
N ILE A 295 8.11 3.71 -17.35
CA ILE A 295 8.95 4.62 -16.58
C ILE A 295 8.92 5.96 -17.30
N HIS A 296 8.43 6.99 -16.62
CA HIS A 296 8.05 8.26 -17.25
C HIS A 296 7.02 8.05 -18.37
N ASP A 297 7.33 8.43 -19.60
CA ASP A 297 6.48 8.32 -20.79
C ASP A 297 6.83 7.11 -21.67
N ARG A 298 7.80 6.28 -21.25
CA ARG A 298 8.35 5.17 -22.05
C ARG A 298 8.06 3.80 -21.48
N ILE A 299 8.10 2.82 -22.36
CA ILE A 299 7.77 1.42 -22.10
C ILE A 299 9.04 0.58 -22.16
N TYR A 300 9.28 -0.25 -21.15
CA TYR A 300 10.46 -1.09 -20.99
C TYR A 300 10.06 -2.53 -20.62
N PHE A 301 10.61 -3.50 -21.35
CA PHE A 301 10.35 -4.93 -21.17
C PHE A 301 11.34 -5.56 -20.18
N THR A 302 11.27 -5.12 -18.91
CA THR A 302 12.14 -5.66 -17.84
C THR A 302 11.93 -7.16 -17.64
N THR A 303 10.69 -7.64 -17.76
CA THR A 303 10.37 -9.06 -17.66
C THR A 303 11.04 -9.84 -18.80
N GLY A 304 11.01 -9.30 -20.02
CA GLY A 304 11.73 -9.85 -21.17
C GLY A 304 13.24 -9.96 -20.94
N HIS A 305 13.88 -8.91 -20.41
CA HIS A 305 15.31 -8.96 -20.07
C HIS A 305 15.63 -10.07 -19.06
N ILE A 306 14.84 -10.19 -17.99
CA ILE A 306 15.05 -11.25 -16.97
C ILE A 306 14.85 -12.64 -17.57
N THR A 307 13.81 -12.85 -18.38
CA THR A 307 13.57 -14.15 -19.01
C THR A 307 14.66 -14.52 -20.01
N ASP A 308 15.16 -13.55 -20.78
CA ASP A 308 16.25 -13.78 -21.72
C ASP A 308 17.53 -14.16 -20.98
N PHE A 309 17.82 -13.49 -19.86
CA PHE A 309 18.98 -13.81 -19.04
C PHE A 309 18.91 -15.25 -18.49
N LEU A 310 17.74 -15.65 -17.98
CA LEU A 310 17.55 -16.97 -17.37
C LEU A 310 17.51 -18.09 -18.41
N PHE A 311 16.89 -17.88 -19.58
CA PHE A 311 16.50 -18.98 -20.49
C PHE A 311 17.18 -18.96 -21.86
N SER A 312 17.65 -17.83 -22.38
CA SER A 312 18.25 -17.78 -23.72
C SER A 312 19.60 -18.48 -23.75
N SER A 313 20.00 -19.08 -24.86
CA SER A 313 21.27 -19.84 -24.95
C SER A 313 22.51 -19.00 -24.61
N VAL A 314 22.49 -17.70 -24.89
CA VAL A 314 23.57 -16.75 -24.61
C VAL A 314 23.01 -15.50 -23.93
N ILE A 315 23.67 -15.05 -22.86
CA ILE A 315 23.37 -13.78 -22.19
C ILE A 315 23.94 -12.64 -23.04
N GLN A 316 23.06 -11.81 -23.61
CA GLN A 316 23.43 -10.72 -24.51
C GLN A 316 23.91 -9.46 -23.78
N THR A 317 23.26 -9.11 -22.67
CA THR A 317 23.49 -7.85 -21.97
C THR A 317 23.35 -8.08 -20.46
N SER A 318 24.22 -7.46 -19.67
CA SER A 318 24.13 -7.51 -18.20
C SER A 318 22.98 -6.63 -17.69
N SER A 319 22.41 -6.92 -16.52
CA SER A 319 21.33 -6.08 -15.96
C SER A 319 21.82 -4.66 -15.68
N LEU A 320 23.08 -4.51 -15.28
CA LEU A 320 23.70 -3.20 -15.10
C LEU A 320 23.80 -2.40 -16.41
N GLN A 321 24.21 -3.04 -17.50
CA GLN A 321 24.31 -2.40 -18.82
C GLN A 321 22.92 -1.99 -19.33
N TYR A 322 21.95 -2.90 -19.23
CA TYR A 322 20.55 -2.65 -19.59
C TYR A 322 19.99 -1.43 -18.83
N ALA A 323 20.15 -1.42 -17.51
CA ALA A 323 19.67 -0.32 -16.68
C ALA A 323 20.38 1.01 -16.96
N LYS A 324 21.71 1.01 -17.12
CA LYS A 324 22.48 2.24 -17.39
C LYS A 324 22.06 2.92 -18.70
N GLY A 325 21.85 2.15 -19.76
CA GLY A 325 21.39 2.71 -21.05
C GLY A 325 20.06 3.44 -20.90
N ILE A 326 19.10 2.81 -20.21
CA ILE A 326 17.78 3.39 -19.96
C ILE A 326 17.86 4.63 -19.07
N ILE A 327 18.62 4.57 -17.96
CA ILE A 327 18.76 5.68 -17.02
C ILE A 327 19.37 6.89 -17.72
N GLN A 328 20.44 6.71 -18.50
CA GLN A 328 21.10 7.79 -19.22
C GLN A 328 20.14 8.49 -20.19
N GLU A 329 19.33 7.71 -20.91
CA GLU A 329 18.31 8.25 -21.81
C GLU A 329 17.25 9.06 -21.06
N LEU A 330 16.71 8.51 -19.97
CA LEU A 330 15.66 9.17 -19.18
C LEU A 330 16.14 10.45 -18.50
N LEU A 331 17.38 10.48 -18.00
CA LEU A 331 17.96 11.68 -17.35
C LEU A 331 18.07 12.87 -18.31
N VAL A 332 18.11 12.64 -19.62
CA VAL A 332 18.14 13.70 -20.64
C VAL A 332 16.75 14.25 -20.94
N THR A 333 15.71 13.41 -20.87
CA THR A 333 14.37 13.77 -21.37
C THR A 333 13.38 14.14 -20.27
N ARG A 334 13.55 13.62 -19.05
CA ARG A 334 12.55 13.79 -17.99
C ARG A 334 12.62 15.18 -17.35
N PRO A 335 11.50 15.74 -16.88
CA PRO A 335 11.51 16.81 -15.90
C PRO A 335 11.98 16.28 -14.53
N PRO A 336 12.90 16.96 -13.84
CA PRO A 336 13.26 16.66 -12.45
C PRO A 336 12.05 16.72 -11.50
N ILE A 337 12.04 15.82 -10.51
CA ILE A 337 11.05 15.77 -9.44
C ILE A 337 11.72 16.20 -8.14
N TYR A 338 11.07 17.12 -7.41
CA TYR A 338 11.58 17.71 -6.17
C TYR A 338 10.67 17.36 -5.00
N ALA A 339 11.27 16.96 -3.88
CA ALA A 339 10.53 16.80 -2.62
C ALA A 339 10.10 18.17 -2.08
N VAL A 340 8.83 18.30 -1.71
CA VAL A 340 8.24 19.54 -1.18
C VAL A 340 8.53 19.67 0.31
N LYS A 341 9.55 20.43 0.68
CA LYS A 341 9.90 20.67 2.08
C LYS A 341 9.31 21.99 2.58
N GLN A 342 8.90 22.03 3.84
CA GLN A 342 8.52 23.28 4.49
C GLN A 342 9.77 24.16 4.66
N THR A 343 9.75 25.36 4.07
CA THR A 343 10.87 26.31 4.15
C THR A 343 10.61 27.35 5.23
N SER A 344 11.67 27.82 5.89
CA SER A 344 11.57 28.86 6.94
C SER A 344 11.49 30.28 6.38
N ASN A 345 11.67 30.44 5.07
CA ASN A 345 11.83 31.75 4.44
C ASN A 345 10.46 32.40 4.16
N THR A 346 10.04 33.27 5.08
CA THR A 346 8.76 33.99 5.00
C THR A 346 8.88 35.39 4.37
N ALA A 347 10.03 35.75 3.80
CA ALA A 347 10.33 37.11 3.36
C ALA A 347 9.61 37.55 2.07
N GLN A 348 8.94 36.65 1.35
CA GLN A 348 8.27 36.92 0.07
C GLN A 348 6.78 36.54 0.09
N LYS A 349 6.01 37.07 1.05
CA LYS A 349 4.56 36.78 1.20
C LYS A 349 3.67 37.32 0.08
N GLU A 350 4.11 38.33 -0.67
CA GLU A 350 3.25 39.07 -1.61
C GLU A 350 3.46 38.72 -3.09
N SER A 351 4.23 37.68 -3.42
CA SER A 351 4.45 37.31 -4.82
C SER A 351 3.22 36.57 -5.42
N PRO A 352 2.94 36.69 -6.73
CA PRO A 352 1.90 35.90 -7.40
C PRO A 352 2.10 34.38 -7.23
N ILE A 353 3.35 33.93 -7.17
CA ILE A 353 3.73 32.54 -6.92
C ILE A 353 3.28 32.11 -5.53
N ASN A 354 3.50 32.97 -4.53
CA ASN A 354 3.10 32.73 -3.14
C ASN A 354 1.58 32.52 -3.05
N GLN A 355 0.81 33.40 -3.70
CA GLN A 355 -0.65 33.32 -3.72
C GLN A 355 -1.15 32.02 -4.37
N ALA A 356 -0.58 31.63 -5.52
CA ALA A 356 -0.96 30.40 -6.20
C ALA A 356 -0.62 29.14 -5.36
N LEU A 357 0.54 29.12 -4.69
CA LEU A 357 0.93 28.02 -3.81
C LEU A 357 0.06 27.95 -2.55
N HIS A 358 -0.24 29.10 -1.92
CA HIS A 358 -1.16 29.18 -0.78
C HIS A 358 -2.56 28.67 -1.15
N GLN A 359 -3.10 29.11 -2.29
CA GLN A 359 -4.37 28.63 -2.82
C GLN A 359 -4.39 27.11 -3.00
N ALA A 360 -3.29 26.53 -3.50
CA ALA A 360 -3.15 25.09 -3.67
C ALA A 360 -3.16 24.34 -2.33
N GLY A 361 -2.48 24.88 -1.32
CA GLY A 361 -2.50 24.35 0.04
C GLY A 361 -3.90 24.38 0.66
N PHE A 362 -4.61 25.49 0.50
CA PHE A 362 -5.97 25.65 1.02
C PHE A 362 -6.96 24.66 0.35
N LEU A 363 -6.87 24.49 -0.97
CA LEU A 363 -7.65 23.48 -1.70
C LEU A 363 -7.32 22.06 -1.24
N LEU A 364 -6.05 21.76 -0.99
CA LEU A 364 -5.64 20.45 -0.49
C LEU A 364 -6.26 20.15 0.89
N GLY A 365 -6.23 21.13 1.80
CA GLY A 365 -6.89 21.04 3.10
C GLY A 365 -8.38 20.69 2.95
N PHE A 366 -9.09 21.40 2.07
CA PHE A 366 -10.49 21.14 1.73
C PHE A 366 -10.73 19.72 1.20
N VAL A 367 -9.90 19.27 0.25
CA VAL A 367 -10.03 17.94 -0.34
C VAL A 367 -9.77 16.83 0.69
N PHE A 368 -8.78 16.99 1.57
CA PHE A 368 -8.52 15.99 2.60
C PHE A 368 -9.62 15.90 3.66
N GLN A 369 -10.32 17.00 4.00
CA GLN A 369 -11.52 16.91 4.85
C GLN A 369 -12.61 16.04 4.23
N LYS A 370 -12.78 16.13 2.91
CA LYS A 370 -13.76 15.31 2.21
C LYS A 370 -13.38 13.83 2.30
N ILE A 371 -12.12 13.49 2.03
CA ILE A 371 -11.64 12.10 2.01
C ILE A 371 -11.63 11.47 3.40
N HIS A 372 -11.22 12.22 4.43
CA HIS A 372 -11.07 11.70 5.79
C HIS A 372 -12.37 11.78 6.63
N GLY A 373 -13.19 12.84 6.48
CA GLY A 373 -14.19 13.21 7.51
C GLY A 373 -15.66 13.31 7.07
N VAL A 374 -15.99 13.65 5.81
CA VAL A 374 -17.39 13.92 5.39
C VAL A 374 -17.89 12.96 4.31
N LEU A 375 -16.99 12.49 3.45
CA LEU A 375 -17.22 11.36 2.54
C LEU A 375 -16.35 10.19 3.02
N PRO A 376 -16.59 9.60 4.21
CA PRO A 376 -15.96 8.33 4.52
C PRO A 376 -16.33 7.40 3.38
N ARG A 377 -15.32 7.04 2.58
CA ARG A 377 -15.55 6.15 1.47
C ARG A 377 -16.19 4.89 2.04
N TYR A 378 -17.25 4.40 1.40
CA TYR A 378 -17.82 3.08 1.69
C TYR A 378 -17.22 2.04 0.74
N ASN A 379 -16.70 2.50 -0.40
CA ASN A 379 -16.00 1.69 -1.38
C ASN A 379 -14.61 2.27 -1.66
N ALA A 380 -13.60 1.41 -1.73
CA ALA A 380 -12.22 1.80 -2.05
C ALA A 380 -12.10 2.47 -3.43
N GLU A 381 -13.02 2.18 -4.35
CA GLU A 381 -13.02 2.70 -5.73
C GLU A 381 -13.71 4.07 -5.88
N ASP A 382 -14.30 4.62 -4.82
CA ASP A 382 -14.93 5.94 -4.88
C ASP A 382 -13.86 7.03 -5.01
N ASN A 383 -13.92 7.82 -6.08
CA ASN A 383 -13.03 8.97 -6.29
C ASN A 383 -13.71 10.27 -5.85
N ILE A 384 -12.94 11.24 -5.33
CA ILE A 384 -13.47 12.59 -5.16
C ILE A 384 -13.88 13.21 -6.50
N THR A 385 -14.86 14.11 -6.44
CA THR A 385 -15.13 15.02 -7.55
C THR A 385 -13.96 15.98 -7.72
N PRO A 386 -13.32 16.02 -8.91
CA PRO A 386 -12.29 17.01 -9.22
C PRO A 386 -12.79 18.43 -8.94
N THR A 387 -11.94 19.27 -8.37
CA THR A 387 -12.33 20.59 -7.87
C THR A 387 -11.31 21.65 -8.27
N THR A 388 -11.74 22.74 -8.91
CA THR A 388 -10.92 23.93 -9.12
C THR A 388 -11.13 24.96 -8.01
N PHE A 389 -10.08 25.73 -7.73
CA PHE A 389 -10.09 26.83 -6.78
C PHE A 389 -9.34 28.03 -7.35
N PRO A 390 -9.99 28.82 -8.23
CA PRO A 390 -9.39 30.05 -8.78
C PRO A 390 -9.26 31.11 -7.69
N ALA A 391 -8.57 32.21 -8.01
CA ALA A 391 -8.44 33.36 -7.12
C ALA A 391 -9.81 33.80 -6.57
N GLY A 392 -9.94 33.79 -5.23
CA GLY A 392 -11.20 34.02 -4.52
C GLY A 392 -11.45 32.97 -3.43
N GLN A 393 -12.72 32.78 -3.06
CA GLN A 393 -13.14 31.88 -1.97
C GLN A 393 -14.15 30.81 -2.41
N THR A 394 -14.31 30.59 -3.72
CA THR A 394 -15.31 29.64 -4.26
C THR A 394 -14.65 28.42 -4.88
N PHE A 395 -15.06 27.23 -4.43
CA PHE A 395 -14.69 25.95 -5.04
C PHE A 395 -15.65 25.59 -6.18
N TYR A 396 -15.12 25.08 -7.29
CA TYR A 396 -15.90 24.64 -8.44
C TYR A 396 -15.69 23.14 -8.68
N ALA A 397 -16.77 22.36 -8.63
CA ALA A 397 -16.72 20.91 -8.79
C ALA A 397 -16.96 20.49 -10.25
N HIS A 398 -16.16 19.55 -10.75
CA HIS A 398 -16.23 19.01 -12.10
C HIS A 398 -16.78 17.60 -12.10
N LEU A 399 -18.10 17.46 -12.28
CA LEU A 399 -18.81 16.17 -12.17
C LEU A 399 -18.46 15.18 -13.30
N GLU A 400 -17.97 15.67 -14.44
CA GLU A 400 -17.61 14.85 -15.59
C GLU A 400 -16.17 14.28 -15.51
N GLY A 401 -15.45 14.57 -14.43
CA GLY A 401 -14.06 14.14 -14.23
C GLY A 401 -13.05 15.29 -14.31
N PRO A 402 -11.74 14.99 -14.38
CA PRO A 402 -10.69 16.01 -14.31
C PRO A 402 -10.50 16.78 -15.62
N ASP A 403 -10.88 16.20 -16.77
CA ASP A 403 -10.62 16.78 -18.10
C ASP A 403 -11.23 18.18 -18.30
N PRO A 404 -12.49 18.47 -17.91
CA PRO A 404 -13.02 19.83 -17.98
C PRO A 404 -12.21 20.83 -17.14
N GLY A 405 -11.80 20.44 -15.93
CA GLY A 405 -10.99 21.29 -15.06
C GLY A 405 -9.58 21.54 -15.62
N LEU A 406 -8.97 20.53 -16.24
CA LEU A 406 -7.69 20.68 -16.94
C LEU A 406 -7.82 21.64 -18.13
N LYS A 407 -8.88 21.51 -18.91
CA LYS A 407 -9.18 22.41 -20.02
C LYS A 407 -9.44 23.84 -19.54
N GLU A 408 -10.13 24.02 -18.43
CA GLU A 408 -10.34 25.34 -17.80
C GLU A 408 -9.01 25.98 -17.39
N LEU A 409 -8.10 25.20 -16.77
CA LEU A 409 -6.76 25.65 -16.42
C LEU A 409 -5.94 26.05 -17.65
N GLU A 410 -6.04 25.33 -18.76
CA GLU A 410 -5.32 25.66 -19.99
C GLU A 410 -5.87 26.91 -20.69
N GLN A 411 -7.20 27.03 -20.77
CA GLN A 411 -7.85 28.10 -21.52
C GLN A 411 -8.01 29.41 -20.73
N ASN A 412 -8.05 29.32 -19.40
CA ASN A 412 -8.30 30.43 -18.47
C ASN A 412 -9.38 31.42 -18.97
N PRO A 413 -10.59 30.96 -19.31
CA PRO A 413 -11.60 31.80 -19.97
C PRO A 413 -12.05 33.01 -19.12
N ALA A 414 -11.94 32.89 -17.80
CA ALA A 414 -12.29 33.93 -16.84
C ALA A 414 -11.13 34.90 -16.53
N ASN A 415 -9.96 34.74 -17.17
CA ASN A 415 -8.76 35.56 -16.95
C ASN A 415 -8.35 35.69 -15.47
N HIS A 416 -8.41 34.58 -14.74
CA HIS A 416 -7.92 34.57 -13.36
C HIS A 416 -6.40 34.78 -13.33
N PRO A 417 -5.84 35.43 -12.29
CA PRO A 417 -4.40 35.59 -12.12
C PRO A 417 -3.72 34.24 -11.84
N TYR A 418 -4.42 33.33 -11.17
CA TYR A 418 -4.00 31.96 -10.91
C TYR A 418 -5.22 31.06 -10.70
N ASN A 419 -5.05 29.76 -10.90
CA ASN A 419 -6.06 28.75 -10.63
C ASN A 419 -5.39 27.41 -10.29
N VAL A 420 -6.08 26.60 -9.47
CA VAL A 420 -5.60 25.30 -9.03
C VAL A 420 -6.69 24.27 -9.23
N LEU A 421 -6.35 23.12 -9.79
CA LEU A 421 -7.22 21.94 -9.87
C LEU A 421 -6.70 20.86 -8.94
N ALA A 422 -7.58 20.24 -8.16
CA ALA A 422 -7.31 19.04 -7.39
C ALA A 422 -8.15 17.86 -7.88
N TYR A 423 -7.54 16.69 -8.02
CA TYR A 423 -8.25 15.42 -8.22
C TYR A 423 -7.43 14.23 -7.71
N GLU A 424 -8.08 13.10 -7.51
CA GLU A 424 -7.41 11.86 -7.10
C GLU A 424 -6.79 11.11 -8.26
N MET A 425 -5.60 10.56 -8.02
CA MET A 425 -4.88 9.68 -8.92
C MET A 425 -4.09 8.66 -8.11
N TYR A 426 -3.30 7.81 -8.77
CA TYR A 426 -2.32 6.96 -8.11
C TYR A 426 -0.92 7.54 -8.23
N ALA A 427 -0.21 7.64 -7.11
CA ALA A 427 1.23 7.85 -7.11
C ALA A 427 1.92 6.49 -7.27
N CYS A 428 2.64 6.32 -8.38
CA CYS A 428 3.41 5.11 -8.70
C CYS A 428 4.90 5.38 -8.45
N LEU A 429 5.30 5.56 -7.19
CA LEU A 429 6.71 5.75 -6.83
C LEU A 429 7.48 4.45 -7.06
N PRO A 430 8.80 4.48 -7.32
CA PRO A 430 9.58 3.26 -7.57
C PRO A 430 9.44 2.16 -6.52
N HIS A 431 9.22 2.56 -5.26
CA HIS A 431 9.16 1.66 -4.11
C HIS A 431 7.75 1.49 -3.55
N LEU A 432 6.78 2.27 -4.01
CA LEU A 432 5.45 2.35 -3.41
C LEU A 432 4.41 2.80 -4.44
N ARG A 433 3.32 2.04 -4.55
CA ARG A 433 2.09 2.50 -5.20
C ARG A 433 1.06 2.85 -4.13
N THR A 434 0.52 4.06 -4.18
CA THR A 434 -0.51 4.51 -3.24
C THR A 434 -1.44 5.54 -3.90
N ASP A 435 -2.54 5.88 -3.23
CA ASP A 435 -3.44 6.94 -3.68
C ASP A 435 -2.74 8.31 -3.54
N ALA A 436 -3.14 9.29 -4.35
CA ALA A 436 -2.56 10.62 -4.29
C ALA A 436 -3.54 11.69 -4.73
N ILE A 437 -3.37 12.90 -4.18
CA ILE A 437 -3.99 14.09 -4.72
C ILE A 437 -3.05 14.71 -5.74
N SER A 438 -3.53 14.81 -6.97
CA SER A 438 -2.94 15.57 -8.05
C SER A 438 -3.38 17.02 -7.95
N LEU A 439 -2.43 17.94 -7.85
CA LEU A 439 -2.66 19.37 -7.91
C LEU A 439 -1.99 19.94 -9.16
N HIS A 440 -2.81 20.50 -10.05
CA HIS A 440 -2.33 21.29 -11.18
C HIS A 440 -2.44 22.76 -10.81
N ILE A 441 -1.29 23.42 -10.67
CA ILE A 441 -1.22 24.81 -10.23
C ILE A 441 -0.83 25.64 -11.45
N ARG A 442 -1.61 26.69 -11.72
CA ARG A 442 -1.34 27.67 -12.77
C ARG A 442 -1.25 29.05 -12.16
N ASN A 443 -0.17 29.77 -12.48
CA ASN A 443 -0.10 31.21 -12.37
C ASN A 443 0.00 31.77 -13.79
N TYR A 444 -0.76 32.79 -14.13
CA TYR A 444 -0.83 33.35 -15.47
C TYR A 444 -0.11 34.72 -15.53
N GLY A 445 0.24 35.17 -16.74
CA GLY A 445 0.88 36.46 -16.97
C GLY A 445 2.41 36.38 -17.03
N GLU A 446 3.09 37.47 -16.64
CA GLU A 446 4.54 37.65 -16.81
C GLU A 446 5.38 36.62 -16.02
N HIS A 447 4.85 36.13 -14.91
CA HIS A 447 5.47 35.11 -14.05
C HIS A 447 4.74 33.77 -14.18
N ALA A 448 4.47 33.34 -15.42
CA ALA A 448 3.68 32.15 -15.68
C ALA A 448 4.33 30.90 -15.06
N ILE A 449 3.51 30.11 -14.36
CA ILE A 449 3.92 28.88 -13.69
C ILE A 449 2.93 27.78 -14.03
N ASN A 450 3.47 26.59 -14.28
CA ASN A 450 2.76 25.38 -14.61
C ASN A 450 3.35 24.21 -13.82
N LEU A 451 2.81 23.99 -12.62
CA LEU A 451 3.28 22.95 -11.71
C LEU A 451 2.31 21.80 -11.65
N HIS A 452 2.88 20.61 -11.51
CA HIS A 452 2.19 19.42 -11.06
C HIS A 452 2.74 19.03 -9.69
N LEU A 453 1.93 19.19 -8.66
CA LEU A 453 2.24 18.78 -7.28
C LEU A 453 1.42 17.53 -6.98
N VAL A 454 2.08 16.50 -6.43
CA VAL A 454 1.44 15.24 -6.05
C VAL A 454 1.62 15.03 -4.56
N VAL A 455 0.51 14.72 -3.89
CA VAL A 455 0.46 14.45 -2.44
C VAL A 455 0.01 13.00 -2.23
N PRO A 456 0.94 12.05 -2.06
CA PRO A 456 0.57 10.66 -1.82
C PRO A 456 0.00 10.48 -0.42
N PHE A 457 -0.94 9.54 -0.29
CA PHE A 457 -1.52 9.15 0.97
C PHE A 457 -1.96 7.69 0.95
N PHE A 458 -2.04 7.05 2.10
CA PHE A 458 -2.77 5.80 2.26
C PHE A 458 -4.24 6.09 2.58
N PRO A 459 -5.21 5.50 1.85
CA PRO A 459 -6.61 5.68 2.15
C PRO A 459 -7.00 4.99 3.47
N ILE A 460 -8.17 5.33 4.02
CA ILE A 460 -8.65 4.78 5.31
C ILE A 460 -8.81 3.25 5.27
N PHE A 461 -9.02 2.68 4.08
CA PHE A 461 -9.12 1.24 3.85
C PHE A 461 -7.79 0.53 3.80
N HIS A 462 -6.68 1.26 3.60
CA HIS A 462 -5.36 0.67 3.69
C HIS A 462 -5.20 0.03 5.07
N TYR A 463 -4.56 -1.13 5.14
CA TYR A 463 -4.47 -1.87 6.39
C TYR A 463 -3.71 -1.08 7.45
N GLN A 464 -2.70 -0.29 7.04
CA GLN A 464 -1.93 0.57 7.94
C GLN A 464 -2.72 1.81 8.45
N GLY A 465 -3.86 2.12 7.85
CA GLY A 465 -4.67 3.30 8.18
C GLY A 465 -4.35 4.52 7.31
N PHE A 466 -5.06 5.63 7.56
CA PHE A 466 -4.92 6.86 6.78
C PHE A 466 -3.66 7.62 7.17
N GLU A 467 -2.77 7.86 6.20
CA GLU A 467 -1.52 8.58 6.39
C GLU A 467 -1.19 9.41 5.15
N ILE A 468 -0.74 10.65 5.32
CA ILE A 468 -0.29 11.53 4.24
C ILE A 468 1.25 11.48 4.20
N ILE A 469 1.78 11.21 3.02
CA ILE A 469 3.22 11.04 2.77
C ILE A 469 3.79 12.35 2.23
N GLN A 470 5.12 12.48 2.27
CA GLN A 470 5.89 13.58 1.74
C GLN A 470 5.45 13.96 0.30
N PRO A 471 4.93 15.18 0.04
CA PRO A 471 4.59 15.60 -1.31
C PRO A 471 5.82 15.83 -2.18
N TYR A 472 5.60 15.80 -3.49
CA TYR A 472 6.61 16.13 -4.49
C TYR A 472 6.02 16.98 -5.62
N VAL A 473 6.89 17.70 -6.30
CA VAL A 473 6.51 18.65 -7.35
C VAL A 473 7.43 18.52 -8.56
N SER A 474 6.86 18.74 -9.74
CA SER A 474 7.60 18.85 -11.00
C SER A 474 7.04 20.00 -11.84
N ALA A 475 7.90 20.60 -12.66
CA ALA A 475 7.45 21.53 -13.70
C ALA A 475 6.81 20.75 -14.85
N SER A 476 5.74 21.31 -15.42
CA SER A 476 5.09 20.76 -16.62
C SER A 476 5.56 21.43 -17.91
N ASP A 477 6.41 22.47 -17.82
CA ASP A 477 7.07 23.10 -18.97
C ASP A 477 8.48 23.63 -18.61
N LEU A 478 9.26 23.96 -19.65
CA LEU A 478 10.64 24.42 -19.51
C LEU A 478 10.75 25.77 -18.78
N VAL A 479 9.77 26.67 -18.98
CA VAL A 479 9.77 28.00 -18.36
C VAL A 479 9.65 27.86 -16.84
N THR A 480 8.71 27.04 -16.38
CA THR A 480 8.50 26.74 -14.97
C THR A 480 9.72 26.01 -14.39
N GLN A 481 10.33 25.10 -15.15
CA GLN A 481 11.53 24.40 -14.72
C GLN A 481 12.69 25.36 -14.42
N GLN A 482 12.87 26.40 -15.23
CA GLN A 482 13.91 27.41 -15.00
C GLN A 482 13.66 28.25 -13.73
N GLN A 483 12.40 28.42 -13.34
CA GLN A 483 12.00 29.17 -12.13
C GLN A 483 11.94 28.29 -10.88
N MET A 484 12.16 26.98 -10.99
CA MET A 484 11.97 26.02 -9.90
C MET A 484 12.70 26.38 -8.60
N PRO A 485 13.97 26.86 -8.58
CA PRO A 485 14.62 27.27 -7.33
C PRO A 485 13.86 28.38 -6.59
N GLN A 486 13.27 29.33 -7.32
CA GLN A 486 12.47 30.41 -6.72
C GLN A 486 11.13 29.88 -6.19
N ILE A 487 10.48 28.98 -6.93
CA ILE A 487 9.24 28.32 -6.53
C ILE A 487 9.44 27.53 -5.23
N LEU A 488 10.51 26.72 -5.17
CA LEU A 488 10.82 25.89 -4.00
C LEU A 488 11.13 26.73 -2.75
N ASN A 489 11.77 27.90 -2.90
CA ASN A 489 11.97 28.84 -1.79
C ASN A 489 10.66 29.39 -1.20
N GLN A 490 9.59 29.44 -2.00
CA GLN A 490 8.27 29.95 -1.60
C GLN A 490 7.31 28.85 -1.13
N MET A 491 7.77 27.60 -1.05
CA MET A 491 6.91 26.45 -0.74
C MET A 491 6.31 26.49 0.68
N HIS A 492 6.83 27.33 1.59
CA HIS A 492 6.16 27.65 2.86
C HIS A 492 4.70 28.10 2.68
N ALA A 493 4.38 28.79 1.57
CA ALA A 493 3.04 29.30 1.27
C ALA A 493 2.03 28.15 1.11
N PHE A 494 2.45 27.05 0.49
CA PHE A 494 1.63 25.86 0.34
C PHE A 494 1.24 25.26 1.69
N PHE A 495 2.20 25.11 2.62
CA PHE A 495 1.90 24.62 3.97
C PHE A 495 1.03 25.62 4.75
N ALA A 496 1.30 26.91 4.64
CA ALA A 496 0.48 27.95 5.27
C ALA A 496 -0.97 27.91 4.78
N GLY A 497 -1.22 27.65 3.48
CA GLY A 497 -2.57 27.48 2.96
C GLY A 497 -3.33 26.31 3.59
N ILE A 498 -2.64 25.19 3.85
CA ILE A 498 -3.22 24.04 4.54
C ILE A 498 -3.55 24.41 6.00
N GLU A 499 -2.61 25.02 6.70
CA GLU A 499 -2.77 25.45 8.09
C GLU A 499 -3.90 26.47 8.26
N ASP A 500 -4.02 27.43 7.33
CA ASP A 500 -5.08 28.43 7.33
C ASP A 500 -6.46 27.79 7.14
N TYR A 501 -6.56 26.80 6.25
CA TYR A 501 -7.79 26.03 6.09
C TYR A 501 -8.15 25.27 7.37
N GLU A 502 -7.17 24.63 8.02
CA GLU A 502 -7.39 23.88 9.27
C GLU A 502 -7.59 24.76 10.51
N SER A 503 -7.22 26.04 10.46
CA SER A 503 -7.23 26.94 11.61
C SER A 503 -8.61 27.10 12.25
N VAL A 504 -9.66 27.04 11.43
CA VAL A 504 -11.07 27.19 11.84
C VAL A 504 -11.72 25.86 12.25
N LEU A 505 -11.03 24.74 12.08
CA LEU A 505 -11.55 23.41 12.38
C LEU A 505 -11.27 22.99 13.84
N PRO A 506 -12.18 22.21 14.47
CA PRO A 506 -11.87 21.49 15.70
C PRO A 506 -10.63 20.62 15.57
N ASP A 507 -9.89 20.39 16.66
CA ASP A 507 -8.60 19.70 16.62
C ASP A 507 -8.73 18.28 16.03
N GLU A 508 -9.78 17.54 16.39
CA GLU A 508 -10.07 16.20 15.89
C GLU A 508 -10.35 16.14 14.38
N ARG A 509 -10.63 17.28 13.74
CA ARG A 509 -10.84 17.38 12.29
C ARG A 509 -9.61 17.89 11.54
N LYS A 510 -8.47 18.14 12.19
CA LYS A 510 -7.24 18.60 11.52
C LYS A 510 -6.48 17.44 10.88
N VAL A 511 -6.91 17.06 9.68
CA VAL A 511 -6.43 15.88 8.94
C VAL A 511 -4.93 15.97 8.65
N TRP A 512 -4.45 17.09 8.11
CA TRP A 512 -3.04 17.27 7.82
C TRP A 512 -2.20 17.19 9.09
N LYS A 513 -2.57 17.95 10.13
CA LYS A 513 -1.88 17.96 11.42
C LYS A 513 -1.70 16.56 12.01
N HIS A 514 -2.73 15.71 11.97
CA HIS A 514 -2.70 14.39 12.60
C HIS A 514 -2.04 13.31 11.72
N HIS A 515 -2.22 13.41 10.40
CA HIS A 515 -1.91 12.32 9.47
C HIS A 515 -0.69 12.57 8.56
N TYR A 516 -0.14 13.79 8.49
CA TYR A 516 1.10 14.03 7.74
C TYR A 516 2.30 13.38 8.44
N LYS A 517 2.89 12.36 7.79
CA LYS A 517 4.03 11.56 8.28
C LYS A 517 5.12 11.45 7.20
N PRO A 518 5.81 12.55 6.87
CA PRO A 518 6.75 12.59 5.74
C PRO A 518 7.93 11.63 5.86
N GLU A 519 8.31 11.24 7.08
CA GLU A 519 9.49 10.41 7.35
C GLU A 519 9.23 8.89 7.26
N LYS A 520 7.96 8.44 7.24
CA LYS A 520 7.64 7.01 7.29
C LYS A 520 7.95 6.25 6.00
N HIS A 521 7.86 6.93 4.86
CA HIS A 521 8.08 6.36 3.53
C HIS A 521 9.05 7.26 2.75
N PRO A 522 10.35 7.22 3.09
CA PRO A 522 11.34 8.12 2.51
C PRO A 522 11.49 7.88 1.01
N TYR A 523 11.61 8.98 0.27
CA TYR A 523 11.85 8.91 -1.17
C TYR A 523 13.23 8.34 -1.48
N PRO A 524 13.38 7.61 -2.60
CA PRO A 524 14.68 7.13 -3.02
C PRO A 524 15.64 8.28 -3.37
N SER A 525 16.94 8.05 -3.19
CA SER A 525 18.00 9.06 -3.36
C SER A 525 18.11 9.71 -4.75
N GLY A 526 17.45 9.18 -5.78
CA GLY A 526 17.45 9.75 -7.13
C GLY A 526 16.43 10.87 -7.35
N PHE A 527 15.58 11.15 -6.36
CA PHE A 527 14.75 12.36 -6.34
C PHE A 527 15.63 13.56 -6.01
N SER A 528 15.45 14.67 -6.72
CA SER A 528 16.26 15.86 -6.49
C SER A 528 15.95 16.42 -5.11
N GLU A 529 16.93 16.37 -4.21
CA GLU A 529 16.90 17.14 -2.98
C GLU A 529 17.34 18.57 -3.32
N ASN A 530 16.66 19.57 -2.72
CA ASN A 530 17.17 20.93 -2.76
C ASN A 530 18.57 20.95 -2.14
N ALA A 531 19.55 21.39 -2.94
CA ALA A 531 20.83 21.87 -2.45
C ALA A 531 20.65 23.28 -1.85
#